data_AF-A0A164TGZ5-F1
#
_entry.id   AF-A0A164TGZ5-F1
#
_cell.length_a   1.000
_cell.length_b   1.000
_cell.length_c   1.000
_cell.angle_alpha   90.00
_cell.angle_beta   90.00
_cell.angle_gamma   90.00
#
_symmetry.space_group_name_H-M   'P 1'
#
loop_
_entity.id
_entity.type
_entity.pdbx_description
1 polymer ?
#
loop_
_entity_poly.entity_id
_entity_poly.type
_entity_poly.pdbx_seq_one_letter_code
_entity_poly.pdbx_strand_id
1 'polypeptide(L)' 'MGAFWGSRVMEIVKKHDSSGLLWKRIKLTTTRKANAKKRILRVWQNDAVLKACAEPPLQKTAQMDAEGSQLKKD' A
#
# COMPACT_ATOMS: atom_id res chain seq x y z
N MET A 1 16.53 -5.08 -64.06
CA MET A 1 17.49 -5.29 -62.96
C MET A 1 17.19 -4.31 -61.83
N GLY A 2 16.17 -4.60 -61.02
CA GLY A 2 15.72 -3.74 -59.93
C GLY A 2 15.56 -4.57 -58.67
N ALA A 3 16.67 -4.79 -57.95
CA ALA A 3 16.74 -5.66 -56.78
C ALA A 3 17.28 -4.92 -55.53
N PHE A 4 17.06 -3.60 -55.43
CA PHE A 4 17.64 -2.79 -54.36
C PHE A 4 16.74 -1.68 -53.80
N TRP A 5 15.41 -1.76 -53.97
CA TRP A 5 14.47 -0.79 -53.40
C TRP A 5 13.60 -1.34 -52.25
N GLY A 6 13.74 -2.63 -51.90
CA GLY A 6 12.95 -3.27 -50.83
C GLY A 6 13.68 -3.51 -49.50
N SER A 7 15.01 -3.33 -49.43
CA SER A 7 15.79 -3.67 -48.24
C SER A 7 15.74 -2.64 -47.11
N ARG A 8 15.35 -1.38 -47.40
CA ARG A 8 15.26 -0.33 -46.37
C ARG A 8 13.96 -0.34 -45.57
N VAL A 9 12.89 -0.97 -46.07
CA VAL A 9 11.68 -1.21 -45.27
C VAL A 9 11.99 -2.18 -44.13
N MET A 10 12.82 -3.21 -44.39
CA MET A 10 13.29 -4.11 -43.33
C MET A 10 14.26 -3.42 -42.35
N GLU A 11 14.86 -2.29 -42.72
CA GLU A 11 15.72 -1.48 -41.84
C GLU A 11 14.88 -0.59 -40.89
N ILE A 12 13.71 -0.11 -41.33
CA ILE A 12 12.69 0.51 -40.46
C ILE A 12 12.06 -0.55 -39.52
N VAL A 13 11.95 -1.80 -39.99
CA VAL A 13 11.52 -2.96 -39.19
C VAL A 13 12.69 -3.54 -38.37
N LYS A 14 13.93 -3.07 -38.58
CA LYS A 14 15.07 -3.41 -37.74
C LYS A 14 14.87 -2.70 -36.42
N LYS A 15 14.15 -3.47 -35.60
CA LYS A 15 13.76 -3.27 -34.23
C LYS A 15 14.60 -2.15 -33.62
N HIS A 16 13.91 -1.06 -33.31
CA HIS A 16 14.29 -0.19 -32.21
C HIS A 16 14.98 -1.08 -31.16
N ASP A 17 16.26 -0.85 -30.84
CA ASP A 17 17.09 -1.71 -29.98
C ASP A 17 16.55 -1.87 -28.54
N SER A 18 15.31 -1.45 -28.31
CA SER A 18 14.43 -1.83 -27.23
C SER A 18 13.35 -2.83 -27.72
N SER A 19 13.74 -3.96 -28.29
CA SER A 19 12.81 -5.05 -28.65
C SER A 19 12.45 -5.93 -27.45
N GLY A 20 12.11 -5.29 -26.34
CA GLY A 20 11.69 -5.94 -25.10
C GLY A 20 10.63 -5.07 -24.45
N LEU A 21 9.59 -5.70 -23.92
CA LEU A 21 8.53 -5.07 -23.13
C LEU A 21 9.13 -3.94 -22.27
N LEU A 22 8.77 -2.69 -22.51
CA LEU A 22 9.39 -1.57 -21.82
C LEU A 22 8.88 -1.55 -20.37
N TRP A 23 9.70 -2.03 -19.44
CA TRP A 23 9.45 -1.92 -18.01
C TRP A 23 9.57 -0.46 -17.59
N LYS A 24 8.47 0.28 -17.74
CA LYS A 24 8.45 1.71 -17.50
C LYS A 24 8.74 1.97 -16.02
N ARG A 25 9.89 2.56 -15.73
CA ARG A 25 10.25 3.03 -14.40
C ARG A 25 9.43 4.27 -14.08
N ILE A 26 8.36 4.10 -13.33
CA ILE A 26 7.50 5.20 -12.91
C ILE A 26 8.21 5.97 -11.80
N LYS A 27 8.36 7.29 -11.97
CA LYS A 27 8.93 8.17 -10.95
C LYS A 27 8.05 8.19 -9.71
N LEU A 28 8.66 8.42 -8.55
CA LEU A 28 7.92 8.59 -7.31
C LEU A 28 7.22 9.96 -7.31
N THR A 29 5.97 9.99 -7.77
CA THR A 29 5.13 11.20 -7.79
C THR A 29 4.65 11.57 -6.38
N THR A 30 4.24 12.83 -6.20
CA THR A 30 3.73 13.37 -4.93
C THR A 30 2.57 12.56 -4.36
N THR A 31 1.59 12.21 -5.19
CA THR A 31 0.45 11.36 -4.80
C THR A 31 0.89 9.98 -4.30
N ARG A 32 1.91 9.39 -4.94
CA ARG A 32 2.47 8.09 -4.54
C ARG A 32 3.19 8.18 -3.19
N LYS A 33 3.91 9.29 -2.95
CA LYS A 33 4.51 9.59 -1.63
C LYS A 33 3.45 9.72 -0.53
N ALA A 34 2.34 10.40 -0.82
CA ALA A 34 1.24 10.54 0.13
C ALA A 34 0.60 9.18 0.47
N ASN A 35 0.44 8.28 -0.50
CA ASN A 35 -0.05 6.93 -0.26
C ASN A 35 0.92 6.11 0.61
N ALA A 36 2.23 6.24 0.38
CA ALA A 36 3.26 5.61 1.21
C ALA A 36 3.18 6.09 2.67
N LYS A 37 3.05 7.40 2.90
CA LYS A 37 2.85 7.96 4.26
C LYS A 37 1.61 7.37 4.93
N LYS A 38 0.49 7.26 4.23
CA LYS A 38 -0.74 6.65 4.76
C LYS A 38 -0.54 5.19 5.15
N ARG A 39 0.19 4.41 4.35
CA ARG A 39 0.49 3.00 4.67
C ARG A 39 1.35 2.87 5.93
N ILE A 40 2.38 3.70 6.05
CA ILE A 40 3.25 3.73 7.24
C ILE A 40 2.44 4.04 8.49
N LEU A 41 1.59 5.08 8.45
CA LEU A 41 0.74 5.46 9.58
C LEU A 41 -0.22 4.35 10.00
N ARG A 42 -0.81 3.63 9.03
CA ARG A 42 -1.68 2.48 9.33
C ARG A 42 -0.92 1.36 10.03
N VAL A 43 0.29 1.05 9.57
CA VAL A 43 1.12 0.01 10.21
C VAL A 43 1.48 0.40 11.63
N TRP A 44 1.80 1.67 11.89
CA TRP A 44 2.06 2.16 13.24
C TRP A 44 0.84 2.10 14.15
N GLN A 45 -0.34 2.44 13.65
CA GLN A 45 -1.58 2.29 14.41
C GLN A 45 -1.85 0.82 14.75
N ASN A 46 -1.70 -0.08 13.77
CA ASN A 46 -1.87 -1.51 14.00
C ASN A 46 -0.87 -2.04 15.04
N ASP A 47 0.40 -1.63 14.92
CA ASP A 47 1.45 -2.01 15.87
C ASP A 47 1.17 -1.46 17.28
N ALA A 48 0.70 -0.22 17.39
CA ALA A 48 0.30 0.36 18.67
C ALA A 48 -0.88 -0.39 19.32
N VAL A 49 -1.89 -0.77 18.53
CA VAL A 49 -3.03 -1.56 19.02
C VAL A 49 -2.58 -2.94 19.47
N LEU A 50 -1.77 -3.64 18.68
CA LEU A 50 -1.27 -4.97 19.03
C LEU A 50 -0.42 -4.93 20.30
N LYS A 51 0.42 -3.91 20.47
CA LYS A 51 1.20 -3.68 21.71
C LYS A 51 0.29 -3.42 22.90
N ALA A 52 -0.73 -2.58 22.74
CA ALA A 52 -1.70 -2.31 23.81
C ALA A 52 -2.50 -3.56 24.21
N CYS A 53 -2.80 -4.46 23.26
CA CYS A 53 -3.48 -5.73 23.53
C CYS A 53 -2.56 -6.83 24.07
N ALA A 54 -1.24 -6.69 23.98
CA ALA A 54 -0.28 -7.64 24.53
C ALA A 54 -0.08 -7.45 26.05
N GLU A 55 -0.37 -6.25 26.58
CA GLU A 55 -0.50 -6.03 28.01
C GLU A 55 -1.86 -6.57 28.50
N PRO A 56 -1.93 -7.27 29.64
CA PRO A 56 -3.20 -7.70 30.19
C PRO A 56 -4.09 -6.48 30.43
N PRO A 57 -5.40 -6.53 30.12
CA PRO A 57 -6.27 -5.38 30.24
C PRO A 57 -6.22 -4.85 31.67
N LEU A 58 -5.78 -3.60 31.83
CA LEU A 58 -5.81 -2.89 33.10
C LEU A 58 -7.24 -2.95 33.65
N GLN A 59 -7.40 -3.54 34.84
CA GLN A 59 -8.66 -3.88 35.53
C GLN A 59 -9.53 -2.65 35.91
N LYS A 60 -9.41 -1.52 35.23
CA LYS A 60 -10.06 -0.25 35.57
C LYS A 60 -11.37 0.04 34.83
N THR A 61 -11.78 -0.78 33.87
CA THR A 61 -13.07 -0.62 33.18
C THR A 61 -14.17 -1.54 33.69
N ALA A 62 -13.86 -2.58 34.48
CA ALA A 62 -14.87 -3.48 35.04
C ALA A 62 -15.69 -2.86 36.21
N GLN A 63 -15.28 -1.70 36.75
CA GLN A 63 -16.01 -1.04 37.84
C GLN A 63 -17.18 -0.16 37.38
N MET A 64 -17.23 0.27 36.12
CA MET A 64 -18.34 1.12 35.65
C MET A 64 -19.60 0.34 35.30
N ASP A 65 -19.50 -0.98 35.02
CA ASP A 65 -20.66 -1.81 34.70
C ASP A 65 -21.33 -2.44 35.94
N ALA A 66 -20.67 -2.39 37.11
CA ALA A 66 -21.17 -3.02 38.35
C ALA A 66 -22.02 -2.08 39.24
N GLU A 67 -21.85 -0.75 39.16
CA GLU A 67 -22.60 0.19 40.01
C GLU A 67 -24.00 0.55 39.49
N GLY A 68 -24.32 0.27 38.22
CA GLY A 68 -25.63 0.57 37.63
C GLY A 68 -26.77 -0.39 38.00
N SER A 69 -26.51 -1.46 38.75
CA SER A 69 -27.48 -2.56 38.96
C SER A 69 -28.02 -2.66 40.40
N GLN A 70 -27.70 -1.73 41.31
CA GLN A 70 -28.05 -1.80 42.74
C GLN A 70 -28.99 -0.68 43.22
N LEU A 71 -29.94 -0.24 42.38
CA LEU A 71 -31.01 0.68 42.80
C LEU A 71 -32.41 0.10 42.50
N LYS A 72 -32.73 -1.06 43.12
CA LYS A 72 -34.13 -1.49 43.33
C LYS A 72 -34.25 -2.55 44.44
N LYS A 73 -34.22 -2.08 45.68
CA LYS A 73 -34.78 -2.65 46.93
C LYS A 73 -34.50 -1.56 47.96
N ASP A 74 -35.46 -0.88 48.56
CA ASP A 74 -36.77 -1.29 49.06
C ASP A 74 -37.84 -0.20 48.84
#